data_AF-A0A1E3LYC5-F1
#
_entry.id   AF-A0A1E3LYC5-F1
#
_cell.length_a   1.000
_cell.length_b   1.000
_cell.length_c   1.000
_cell.angle_alpha   90.00
_cell.angle_beta   90.00
_cell.angle_gamma   90.00
#
_symmetry.space_group_name_H-M   'P 1'
#
loop_
_entity.id
_entity.type
_entity.pdbx_description
1 polymer ?
#
loop_
_entity_poly.entity_id
_entity_poly.type
_entity_poly.pdbx_seq_one_letter_code
_entity_poly.pdbx_strand_id
1 'polypeptide(L)'
;MKRSRFTEEQIIGILREQEAGSKTADVCRKHGVSSATFYKWKAAYGGMDVSQARKLKVLEDENARLKRLLADAMLDNAVLKEVASKNW
;
A
#
# COMPACT_ATOMS: atom_id res chain seq x y z
N MET A 1 1.14 3.09 -8.54
CA MET A 1 -0.09 2.63 -9.23
C MET A 1 -1.01 3.84 -9.39
N LYS A 2 -1.67 4.06 -10.54
CA LYS A 2 -2.74 5.08 -10.61
C LYS A 2 -3.78 4.79 -9.52
N ARG A 3 -4.39 5.83 -8.93
CA ARG A 3 -5.48 5.65 -7.93
C ARG A 3 -6.51 4.69 -8.53
N SER A 4 -6.66 3.53 -7.87
CA SER A 4 -7.67 2.55 -8.24
C SER A 4 -9.05 3.15 -8.01
N ARG A 5 -10.02 2.81 -8.87
CA ARG A 5 -11.44 3.11 -8.62
C ARG A 5 -11.94 2.40 -7.36
N PHE A 6 -11.30 1.30 -6.99
CA PHE A 6 -11.66 0.45 -5.86
C PHE A 6 -10.73 0.68 -4.68
N THR A 7 -11.28 0.75 -3.47
CA THR A 7 -10.50 0.71 -2.24
C THR A 7 -9.93 -0.68 -2.00
N GLU A 8 -8.91 -0.79 -1.15
CA GLU A 8 -8.30 -2.07 -0.77
C GLU A 8 -9.34 -3.01 -0.16
N GLU A 9 -10.25 -2.49 0.66
CA GLU A 9 -11.32 -3.28 1.27
C GLU A 9 -12.32 -3.80 0.25
N GLN A 10 -12.66 -3.01 -0.77
CA GLN A 10 -13.49 -3.45 -1.89
C GLN A 10 -12.78 -4.54 -2.69
N ILE A 11 -11.48 -4.38 -2.96
CA ILE A 11 -10.66 -5.38 -3.65
C ILE A 11 -10.66 -6.70 -2.88
N ILE A 12 -10.42 -6.66 -1.57
CA ILE A 12 -10.42 -7.86 -0.71
C ILE A 12 -11.79 -8.53 -0.69
N GLY A 13 -12.88 -7.74 -0.61
CA GLY A 13 -14.24 -8.27 -0.70
C GLY A 13 -14.51 -9.01 -2.01
N ILE A 14 -14.05 -8.47 -3.14
CA ILE A 14 -14.16 -9.10 -4.46
C ILE A 14 -13.36 -10.40 -4.53
N LEU A 15 -12.13 -10.42 -4.00
CA LEU A 15 -11.30 -11.62 -3.95
C LEU A 15 -11.95 -12.73 -3.09
N ARG A 16 -12.54 -12.35 -1.96
CA ARG A 16 -13.26 -13.30 -1.09
C ARG A 16 -14.47 -13.93 -1.76
N GLU A 17 -15.17 -13.21 -2.62
CA GLU A 17 -16.31 -13.75 -3.37
C GLU A 17 -15.87 -14.90 -4.28
N GLN A 18 -14.66 -14.82 -4.86
CA GLN A 18 -14.03 -15.92 -5.60
C GLN A 18 -13.56 -17.03 -4.67
N GLU A 19 -12.91 -16.70 -3.54
CA GLU A 19 -12.46 -17.68 -2.54
C GLU A 19 -13.62 -18.49 -1.94
N ALA A 20 -14.82 -17.90 -1.86
CA ALA A 20 -16.07 -18.55 -1.44
C ALA A 20 -16.69 -19.45 -2.51
N GLY A 21 -16.06 -19.60 -3.69
CA GLY A 21 -16.45 -20.56 -4.72
C GLY A 21 -17.02 -19.95 -6.00
N SER A 22 -17.15 -18.63 -6.11
CA SER A 22 -17.58 -17.98 -7.37
C SER A 22 -16.51 -18.12 -8.44
N LYS A 23 -16.92 -18.35 -9.70
CA LYS A 23 -15.97 -18.37 -10.82
C LYS A 23 -15.40 -16.96 -11.05
N THR A 24 -14.10 -16.88 -11.29
CA THR A 24 -13.40 -15.60 -11.54
C THR A 24 -14.07 -14.77 -12.64
N ALA A 25 -14.55 -15.40 -13.72
CA ALA A 25 -15.20 -14.72 -14.84
C ALA A 25 -16.50 -14.01 -14.39
N ASP A 26 -17.28 -14.63 -13.52
CA ASP A 26 -18.55 -14.09 -13.03
C ASP A 26 -18.30 -12.92 -12.07
N VAL A 27 -17.32 -13.07 -11.17
CA VAL A 27 -16.87 -12.00 -10.26
C VAL A 27 -16.35 -10.80 -11.06
N CYS A 28 -15.51 -11.04 -12.07
CA CYS A 28 -14.99 -10.00 -12.96
C CYS A 28 -16.12 -9.25 -13.68
N ARG A 29 -17.11 -9.97 -14.21
CA ARG A 29 -18.27 -9.39 -14.88
C ARG A 29 -19.14 -8.58 -13.92
N LYS A 30 -19.42 -9.12 -12.73
CA LYS A 30 -20.25 -8.49 -11.69
C LYS A 30 -19.69 -7.13 -11.26
N HIS A 31 -18.38 -7.05 -11.07
CA HIS A 31 -17.73 -5.83 -10.57
C HIS A 31 -17.17 -4.93 -11.68
N GLY A 32 -17.29 -5.34 -12.95
CA GLY A 32 -16.74 -4.59 -14.09
C GLY A 32 -15.21 -4.50 -14.06
N VAL A 33 -14.55 -5.60 -13.70
CA VAL A 33 -13.10 -5.71 -13.56
C VAL A 33 -12.57 -6.70 -14.59
N SER A 34 -11.44 -6.41 -15.22
CA SER A 34 -10.80 -7.37 -16.12
C SER A 34 -10.16 -8.53 -15.34
N SER A 35 -10.12 -9.73 -15.92
CA SER A 35 -9.43 -10.87 -15.29
C SER A 35 -7.96 -10.55 -14.99
N ALA A 36 -7.29 -9.80 -15.86
CA ALA A 36 -5.91 -9.36 -15.62
C ALA A 36 -5.79 -8.48 -14.37
N THR A 37 -6.73 -7.56 -14.15
CA THR A 37 -6.77 -6.73 -12.94
C THR A 37 -7.06 -7.57 -11.71
N PHE A 38 -8.01 -8.51 -11.80
CA PHE A 38 -8.33 -9.43 -10.71
C PHE A 38 -7.10 -10.23 -10.26
N TYR A 39 -6.32 -10.80 -11.17
CA TYR A 39 -5.12 -11.55 -10.79
C TYR A 39 -4.01 -10.67 -10.23
N LYS A 40 -3.87 -9.41 -10.68
CA LYS A 40 -2.97 -8.44 -10.05
C LYS A 40 -3.37 -8.16 -8.61
N TRP A 41 -4.67 -8.01 -8.35
CA TRP A 41 -5.18 -7.87 -6.99
C TRP A 41 -4.96 -9.12 -6.16
N LYS A 42 -5.21 -10.31 -6.72
CA LYS A 42 -4.99 -11.58 -6.02
C LYS A 42 -3.52 -11.76 -5.63
N ALA A 43 -2.58 -11.33 -6.46
CA ALA A 43 -1.16 -11.35 -6.13
C ALA A 43 -0.79 -10.37 -5.00
N ALA A 44 -1.45 -9.21 -4.92
CA ALA A 44 -1.16 -8.17 -3.94
C ALA A 44 -1.90 -8.35 -2.60
N TYR A 45 -3.14 -8.85 -2.64
CA TYR A 45 -4.08 -8.87 -1.51
C TYR A 45 -4.70 -10.25 -1.25
N GLY A 46 -4.41 -11.27 -2.06
CA GLY A 46 -4.97 -12.61 -1.88
C GLY A 46 -4.57 -13.22 -0.53
N GLY A 47 -5.51 -13.86 0.15
CA GLY A 47 -5.29 -14.40 1.51
C GLY A 47 -5.14 -13.35 2.62
N MET A 48 -5.28 -12.05 2.32
CA MET A 48 -5.22 -10.96 3.30
C MET A 48 -6.62 -10.64 3.84
N ASP A 49 -6.77 -10.55 5.16
CA ASP A 49 -7.98 -10.01 5.77
C ASP A 49 -8.01 -8.47 5.70
N VAL A 50 -9.20 -7.89 5.73
CA VAL A 50 -9.42 -6.45 5.74
C VAL A 50 -8.69 -5.78 6.91
N SER A 51 -8.65 -6.42 8.08
CA SER A 51 -7.91 -5.91 9.24
C SER A 51 -6.39 -5.86 9.00
N GLN A 52 -5.84 -6.86 8.30
CA GLN A 52 -4.43 -6.92 7.95
C GLN A 52 -4.08 -5.85 6.90
N ALA A 53 -4.94 -5.62 5.91
CA ALA A 53 -4.75 -4.57 4.92
C ALA A 53 -4.76 -3.17 5.54
N ARG A 54 -5.71 -2.90 6.45
CA ARG A 54 -5.73 -1.64 7.21
C ARG A 54 -4.45 -1.44 8.02
N LYS A 55 -4.00 -2.48 8.73
CA LYS A 55 -2.77 -2.43 9.53
C LYS A 55 -1.55 -2.18 8.65
N LEU A 56 -1.46 -2.82 7.49
CA LEU A 56 -0.37 -2.63 6.54
C LEU A 56 -0.30 -1.18 6.09
N LYS A 57 -1.43 -0.59 5.66
CA LYS A 57 -1.49 0.79 5.22
C LYS A 57 -1.03 1.79 6.29
N VAL A 58 -1.49 1.61 7.53
CA VAL A 58 -1.05 2.46 8.65
C VAL A 58 0.46 2.36 8.87
N LEU A 59 1.03 1.15 8.77
CA LEU A 59 2.47 0.95 8.91
C LEU A 59 3.24 1.57 7.74
N GLU A 60 2.73 1.50 6.51
CA GLU A 60 3.33 2.12 5.35
C GLU A 60 3.33 3.66 5.46
N ASP A 61 2.20 4.24 5.88
CA ASP A 61 2.06 5.68 6.10
C ASP A 61 3.02 6.18 7.20
N GLU A 62 3.11 5.46 8.31
CA GLU A 62 4.03 5.81 9.41
C GLU A 62 5.49 5.64 8.99
N ASN A 63 5.83 4.58 8.25
CA ASN A 63 7.19 4.40 7.72
C ASN A 63 7.58 5.52 6.76
N ALA A 64 6.67 5.95 5.89
CA ALA A 64 6.89 7.10 5.01
C ALA A 64 7.11 8.40 5.80
N ARG A 65 6.35 8.62 6.89
CA ARG A 65 6.52 9.76 7.80
C ARG A 65 7.89 9.71 8.50
N LEU A 66 8.24 8.57 9.07
CA LEU A 66 9.51 8.37 9.79
C LEU A 66 10.72 8.55 8.87
N LYS A 67 10.66 8.04 7.63
CA LYS A 67 11.73 8.26 6.63
C LYS A 67 11.94 9.73 6.31
N ARG A 68 10.87 10.51 6.21
CA ARG A 68 10.95 11.97 5.98
C ARG A 68 11.62 12.66 7.16
N LEU A 69 11.13 12.42 8.38
CA LEU A 69 11.71 12.99 9.59
C LEU A 69 13.19 12.65 9.76
N LEU A 70 13.57 11.41 9.43
CA LEU A 70 14.97 10.99 9.47
C LEU A 70 15.81 11.74 8.44
N ALA A 71 15.32 11.91 7.21
CA ALA A 71 16.02 12.66 6.17
C ALA A 71 16.23 14.13 6.58
N ASP A 72 15.19 14.77 7.11
CA ASP A 72 15.26 16.15 7.60
C ASP A 72 16.29 16.28 8.73
N ALA A 73 16.24 15.38 9.72
CA ALA A 73 17.19 15.38 10.84
C ALA A 73 18.64 15.10 10.38
N MET A 74 18.84 14.24 9.37
CA MET A 74 20.15 13.99 8.79
C MET A 74 20.70 15.21 8.05
N LEU A 75 19.85 15.96 7.35
CA LEU A 75 20.20 17.20 6.68
C LEU A 75 20.65 18.26 7.72
N ASP A 76 19.84 18.47 8.76
CA ASP A 76 20.16 19.40 9.84
C ASP A 76 21.49 19.04 10.52
N ASN A 77 21.70 17.75 10.79
CA ASN A 77 22.95 17.27 11.38
C ASN A 77 24.17 17.57 10.49
N ALA A 78 24.04 17.38 9.18
CA ALA A 78 25.09 17.67 8.22
C ALA A 78 25.44 19.17 8.21
N VAL A 79 24.44 20.05 8.19
CA VAL A 79 24.61 21.50 8.26
C VAL A 79 25.30 21.91 9.56
N LEU A 80 24.84 21.39 10.70
CA LEU A 80 25.44 21.70 12.00
C LEU A 80 26.91 21.27 12.08
N LYS A 81 27.25 20.09 11.54
CA LYS A 81 28.64 19.63 11.47
C LYS A 81 29.50 20.51 10.58
N GLU A 82 28.98 20.95 9.42
CA GLU A 82 29.69 21.85 8.52
C GLU A 82 29.99 23.19 9.21
N VAL A 83 29.01 23.80 9.87
CA VAL A 83 29.18 25.05 10.62
C VAL A 83 30.21 24.88 11.74
N ALA A 84 30.11 23.81 12.53
CA ALA A 84 31.07 23.52 13.59
C ALA A 84 32.49 23.35 13.03
N SER A 85 32.64 22.74 11.85
CA SER A 85 33.93 22.56 11.17
C SER A 85 34.50 23.82 10.50
N LYS A 86 33.78 24.94 10.48
CA LYS A 86 34.29 26.23 9.96
C LYS A 86 34.63 27.23 11.06
N ASN A 87 34.32 26.89 12.32
CA ASN A 87 34.58 27.72 13.50
C ASN A 87 35.91 27.39 14.20
N TRP A 88 36.80 26.65 13.54
CA TRP A 88 38.17 26.35 13.98
C TRP A 88 39.18 26.74 12.90
#